data_AF-A0A3B3S9K7-F1
#
_entry.id   AF-A0A3B3S9K7-F1
#
_cell.length_a   1.000
_cell.length_b   1.000
_cell.length_c   1.000
_cell.angle_alpha   90.00
_cell.angle_beta   90.00
_cell.angle_gamma   90.00
#
_symmetry.space_group_name_H-M   'P 1'
#
loop_
_entity.id
_entity.type
_entity.pdbx_description
1 polymer ?
#
loop_
_entity_poly.entity_id
_entity_poly.type
_entity_poly.pdbx_seq_one_letter_code
_entity_poly.pdbx_strand_id
1 'polypeptide(L)'
;MSSGYSSLEDDSEEFFFTARTSFFKKPHGKPTDCKDVEKERELRTRFSKEEIGRKIEQYNFSVKDHLKMTLNSNGVYTGFIKVQLELRRPITVRGGKGAGGVVNTLHISSVNTAHEVIRALLHKFTVADNPAKFALFKRCRREDQVYVCKLAEEEHPLFLRLVAGPNMDALSFVLREQPTGEWDAFSIPELHNFLRILDKEEEEQLQLLTRRYVTYRQKLEEALRAAGNPG
;
A
#
# COMPACT_ATOMS: atom_id res chain seq x y z
N MET A 1 -22.92 31.99 -54.18
CA MET A 1 -21.81 32.71 -53.50
C MET A 1 -22.23 32.79 -52.04
N SER A 2 -21.60 32.22 -51.01
CA SER A 2 -20.24 31.72 -50.80
C SER A 2 -20.25 30.56 -49.80
N SER A 3 -19.17 29.79 -49.86
CA SER A 3 -18.62 28.80 -48.92
C SER A 3 -18.76 29.16 -47.42
N GLY A 4 -18.76 28.13 -46.56
CA GLY A 4 -18.54 28.31 -45.13
C GLY A 4 -18.62 27.03 -44.29
N TYR A 5 -17.61 26.16 -44.41
CA TYR A 5 -17.13 25.15 -43.47
C TYR A 5 -18.02 24.70 -42.30
N SER A 6 -18.36 23.42 -42.34
CA SER A 6 -18.68 22.57 -41.19
C SER A 6 -17.52 22.61 -40.19
N SER A 7 -17.73 23.30 -39.07
CA SER A 7 -16.84 23.22 -37.91
C SER A 7 -17.18 21.95 -37.15
N LEU A 8 -16.40 20.90 -37.40
CA LEU A 8 -16.18 19.85 -36.41
C LEU A 8 -15.52 20.53 -35.21
N GLU A 9 -16.27 20.79 -34.17
CA GLU A 9 -15.68 20.86 -32.83
C GLU A 9 -15.72 19.44 -32.27
N ASP A 10 -14.51 18.89 -32.28
CA ASP A 10 -14.02 17.70 -31.60
C ASP A 10 -14.41 17.78 -30.12
N ASP A 11 -15.60 17.25 -29.79
CA ASP A 11 -16.07 17.07 -28.42
C ASP A 11 -15.20 15.97 -27.82
N SER A 12 -14.04 16.41 -27.34
CA SER A 12 -12.97 15.60 -26.76
C SER A 12 -13.59 14.58 -25.82
N GLU A 13 -13.29 13.30 -26.07
CA GLU A 13 -13.71 12.18 -25.24
C GLU A 13 -13.17 12.36 -23.80
N GLU A 14 -13.95 13.04 -22.96
CA GLU A 14 -13.72 13.09 -21.53
C GLU A 14 -14.19 11.76 -20.95
N PHE A 15 -13.32 10.74 -21.06
CA PHE A 15 -13.47 9.46 -20.40
C PHE A 15 -13.44 9.66 -18.89
N PHE A 16 -14.59 10.00 -18.31
CA PHE A 16 -14.77 9.97 -16.87
C PHE A 16 -14.75 8.53 -16.39
N PHE A 17 -13.68 8.18 -15.68
CA PHE A 17 -13.57 6.95 -14.91
C PHE A 17 -14.63 6.95 -13.81
N THR A 18 -15.82 6.42 -14.09
CA THR A 18 -16.72 5.97 -13.02
C THR A 18 -16.02 4.82 -12.30
N ALA A 19 -15.76 4.99 -11.00
CA ALA A 19 -15.24 3.92 -10.17
C ALA A 19 -16.27 2.79 -10.17
N ARG A 20 -16.07 1.78 -11.02
CA ARG A 20 -16.86 0.56 -11.00
C ARG A 20 -16.66 -0.06 -9.62
N THR A 21 -17.70 0.00 -8.79
CA THR A 21 -17.78 -0.75 -7.55
C THR A 21 -17.98 -2.22 -7.93
N SER A 22 -16.89 -2.87 -8.33
CA SER A 22 -16.87 -4.32 -8.46
C SER A 22 -17.14 -4.88 -7.07
N PHE A 23 -18.27 -5.57 -6.91
CA PHE A 23 -18.60 -6.38 -5.75
C PHE A 23 -17.45 -7.35 -5.45
N PHE A 24 -16.51 -6.93 -4.60
CA PHE A 24 -15.43 -7.77 -4.13
C PHE A 24 -16.03 -8.80 -3.16
N LYS A 25 -15.96 -10.08 -3.55
CA LYS A 25 -16.03 -11.18 -2.59
C LYS A 25 -14.94 -10.96 -1.55
N LYS A 26 -15.34 -10.79 -0.28
CA LYS A 26 -14.45 -10.75 0.88
C LYS A 26 -13.53 -11.98 0.86
N PRO A 27 -12.19 -11.83 0.84
CA PRO A 27 -11.34 -12.85 1.42
C PRO A 27 -11.53 -12.78 2.94
N HIS A 28 -11.94 -13.88 3.55
CA HIS A 28 -11.93 -14.02 5.01
C HIS A 28 -10.49 -14.01 5.50
N GLY A 29 -10.01 -12.82 5.87
CA GLY A 29 -8.79 -12.63 6.63
C GLY A 29 -8.95 -11.34 7.41
N LYS A 30 -9.52 -11.42 8.63
CA LYS A 30 -9.51 -10.28 9.55
C LYS A 30 -8.03 -9.89 9.77
N PRO A 31 -7.61 -8.65 9.49
CA PRO A 31 -6.39 -8.13 10.12
C PRO A 31 -6.73 -8.09 11.60
N THR A 32 -6.20 -9.06 12.34
CA THR A 32 -6.40 -9.07 13.78
C THR A 32 -5.52 -7.95 14.29
N ASP A 33 -6.13 -6.90 14.85
CA ASP A 33 -5.45 -5.76 15.45
C ASP A 33 -4.41 -6.28 16.46
N CYS A 34 -3.14 -6.23 16.05
CA CYS A 34 -2.02 -6.58 16.90
C CYS A 34 -1.86 -5.43 17.89
N LYS A 35 -2.43 -5.57 19.10
CA LYS A 35 -2.17 -4.72 20.29
C LYS A 35 -0.69 -4.77 20.77
N ASP A 36 0.24 -4.99 19.85
CA ASP A 36 1.67 -5.16 20.08
C ASP A 36 2.42 -3.82 20.21
N VAL A 37 1.81 -2.71 19.77
CA VAL A 37 2.49 -1.40 19.61
C VAL A 37 2.95 -0.82 20.97
N GLU A 38 2.09 -0.84 21.99
CA GLU A 38 2.49 -0.43 23.35
C GLU A 38 3.50 -1.40 23.95
N LYS A 39 3.31 -2.70 23.70
CA LYS A 39 4.16 -3.77 24.22
C LYS A 39 5.58 -3.70 23.64
N GLU A 40 5.75 -3.27 22.40
CA GLU A 40 7.07 -3.18 21.75
C GLU A 40 7.90 -1.98 22.24
N ARG A 41 7.25 -0.82 22.44
CA ARG A 41 7.90 0.37 23.05
C ARG A 41 8.38 0.08 24.47
N GLU A 42 7.57 -0.65 25.24
CA GLU A 42 7.98 -1.15 26.56
C GLU A 42 9.16 -2.13 26.47
N LEU A 43 9.14 -3.07 25.51
CA LEU A 43 10.18 -4.10 25.41
C LEU A 43 11.58 -3.52 25.12
N ARG A 44 11.69 -2.46 24.31
CA ARG A 44 12.97 -1.77 24.10
C ARG A 44 13.48 -1.09 25.36
N THR A 45 12.56 -0.50 26.11
CA THR A 45 12.87 0.19 27.36
C THR A 45 13.25 -0.81 28.46
N ARG A 46 12.82 -2.08 28.32
CA ARG A 46 13.15 -3.17 29.26
C ARG A 46 14.51 -3.82 29.04
N PHE A 47 15.06 -3.85 27.82
CA PHE A 47 16.31 -4.56 27.60
C PHE A 47 17.55 -3.73 27.96
N SER A 48 18.39 -4.24 28.85
CA SER A 48 19.70 -3.64 29.17
C SER A 48 20.71 -3.87 28.04
N LYS A 49 21.83 -3.13 28.08
CA LYS A 49 22.93 -3.31 27.12
C LYS A 49 23.49 -4.73 27.17
N GLU A 50 23.63 -5.32 28.37
CA GLU A 50 24.11 -6.70 28.50
C GLU A 50 23.11 -7.70 27.92
N GLU A 51 21.81 -7.48 28.12
CA GLU A 51 20.76 -8.36 27.59
C GLU A 51 20.71 -8.33 26.06
N ILE A 52 20.90 -7.16 25.46
CA ILE A 52 21.04 -7.01 24.01
C ILE A 52 22.25 -7.80 23.52
N GLY A 53 23.40 -7.69 24.21
CA GLY A 53 24.61 -8.46 23.91
C GLY A 53 24.34 -9.97 23.92
N ARG A 54 23.72 -10.48 24.99
CA ARG A 54 23.37 -11.91 25.11
C ARG A 54 22.42 -12.37 24.00
N LYS A 55 21.42 -11.56 23.65
CA LYS A 55 20.52 -11.87 22.54
C LYS A 55 21.24 -11.90 21.19
N ILE A 56 22.19 -10.99 20.96
CA ILE A 56 22.99 -10.96 19.73
C ILE A 56 23.87 -12.21 19.64
N GLU A 57 24.49 -12.64 20.73
CA GLU A 57 25.25 -13.89 20.78
C GLU A 57 24.37 -15.09 20.47
N GLN A 58 23.21 -15.20 21.10
CA GLN A 58 22.24 -16.27 20.84
C GLN A 58 21.74 -16.25 19.38
N TYR A 59 21.48 -15.06 18.85
CA TYR A 59 21.10 -14.86 17.46
C TYR A 59 22.21 -15.37 16.54
N ASN A 60 23.44 -14.90 16.73
CA ASN A 60 24.61 -15.25 15.93
C ASN A 60 25.00 -16.73 16.02
N PHE A 61 24.70 -17.38 17.15
CA PHE A 61 24.87 -18.82 17.31
C PHE A 61 23.87 -19.62 16.45
N SER A 62 22.64 -19.09 16.31
CA SER A 62 21.55 -19.73 15.57
C SER A 62 21.56 -19.39 14.07
N VAL A 63 22.31 -18.36 13.67
CA VAL A 63 22.45 -17.93 12.27
C VAL A 63 23.27 -18.97 11.50
N LYS A 64 22.68 -19.51 10.44
CA LYS A 64 23.36 -20.42 9.50
C LYS A 64 24.08 -19.69 8.36
N ASP A 65 23.66 -18.46 8.07
CA ASP A 65 24.19 -17.63 6.98
C ASP A 65 25.33 -16.71 7.48
N HIS A 66 25.89 -15.85 6.62
CA HIS A 66 26.82 -14.79 7.03
C HIS A 66 26.13 -13.53 7.57
N LEU A 67 24.80 -13.57 7.77
CA LEU A 67 23.96 -12.43 8.15
C LEU A 67 23.88 -12.26 9.67
N LYS A 68 25.03 -12.00 10.29
CA LYS A 68 25.17 -11.85 11.74
C LYS A 68 24.85 -10.41 12.19
N MET A 69 24.58 -10.25 13.48
CA MET A 69 24.47 -8.95 14.14
C MET A 69 25.76 -8.60 14.86
N THR A 70 26.07 -7.31 14.97
CA THR A 70 27.29 -6.81 15.63
C THR A 70 26.92 -5.68 16.58
N LEU A 71 27.33 -5.80 17.85
CA LEU A 71 27.14 -4.76 18.86
C LEU A 71 28.35 -3.81 18.85
N ASN A 72 28.10 -2.51 18.70
CA ASN A 72 29.15 -1.50 18.76
C ASN A 72 29.38 -1.03 20.20
N SER A 73 30.55 -0.42 20.45
CA SER A 73 30.94 0.17 21.76
C SER A 73 29.87 1.13 22.29
N ASN A 74 29.26 1.89 21.38
CA ASN A 74 28.27 2.94 21.65
C ASN A 74 26.88 2.37 22.05
N GLY A 75 26.72 1.05 22.13
CA GLY A 75 25.45 0.39 22.48
C GLY A 75 24.48 0.20 21.31
N VAL A 76 24.74 0.85 20.17
CA VAL A 76 24.03 0.61 18.91
C VAL A 76 24.52 -0.71 18.32
N TYR A 77 23.60 -1.56 17.88
CA TYR A 77 23.95 -2.77 17.15
C TYR A 77 23.50 -2.66 15.69
N THR A 78 24.17 -3.41 14.82
CA THR A 78 23.93 -3.47 13.39
C THR A 78 23.66 -4.90 12.97
N GLY A 79 23.00 -5.08 11.83
CA GLY A 79 22.70 -6.40 11.30
C GLY A 79 21.88 -6.34 10.03
N PHE A 80 21.38 -7.49 9.62
CA PHE A 80 20.70 -7.64 8.36
C PHE A 80 19.21 -7.95 8.53
N ILE A 81 18.39 -7.37 7.66
CA ILE A 81 17.00 -7.75 7.50
C ILE A 81 16.71 -8.08 6.03
N LYS A 82 15.84 -9.05 5.79
CA LYS A 82 15.31 -9.38 4.47
C LYS A 82 13.89 -8.84 4.38
N VAL A 83 13.64 -7.98 3.39
CA VAL A 83 12.33 -7.39 3.11
C VAL A 83 11.87 -7.86 1.74
N GLN A 84 10.69 -8.46 1.68
CA GLN A 84 10.03 -8.84 0.44
C GLN A 84 9.25 -7.63 -0.10
N LEU A 85 9.48 -7.26 -1.35
CA LEU A 85 8.77 -6.16 -2.01
C LEU A 85 7.59 -6.71 -2.80
N GLU A 86 6.38 -6.31 -2.41
CA GLU A 86 5.12 -6.64 -3.08
C GLU A 86 4.47 -5.33 -3.57
N LEU A 87 5.03 -4.76 -4.64
CA LEU A 87 4.53 -3.53 -5.24
C LEU A 87 3.68 -3.84 -6.48
N ARG A 88 2.62 -3.07 -6.73
CA ARG A 88 1.69 -3.30 -7.85
C ARG A 88 2.26 -2.90 -9.21
N ARG A 89 3.19 -1.95 -9.24
CA ARG A 89 3.86 -1.54 -10.48
C ARG A 89 4.87 -2.61 -10.89
N PRO A 90 4.98 -2.95 -12.19
CA PRO A 90 6.13 -3.71 -12.68
C PRO A 90 7.37 -2.87 -12.41
N ILE A 91 8.06 -3.18 -11.31
CA ILE A 91 9.33 -2.54 -10.99
C ILE A 91 10.27 -2.95 -12.13
N THR A 92 10.77 -1.99 -12.89
CA THR A 92 11.86 -2.20 -13.85
C THR A 92 13.12 -2.49 -13.08
N VAL A 93 13.21 -3.68 -12.49
CA VAL A 93 14.42 -4.14 -11.83
C VAL A 93 15.42 -4.40 -12.94
N ARG A 94 16.49 -3.62 -13.00
CA ARG A 94 17.72 -4.06 -13.66
C ARG A 94 18.22 -5.30 -12.92
N GLY A 95 17.77 -6.47 -13.38
CA GLY A 95 18.18 -7.79 -12.90
C GLY A 95 17.14 -8.52 -12.05
N GLY A 96 16.45 -9.49 -12.66
CA GLY A 96 15.81 -10.59 -11.93
C GLY A 96 14.37 -10.91 -12.38
N LYS A 97 14.19 -12.10 -12.97
CA LYS A 97 12.93 -12.68 -13.46
C LYS A 97 11.84 -12.79 -12.37
N GLY A 98 10.61 -12.43 -12.77
CA GLY A 98 9.39 -13.25 -12.60
C GLY A 98 8.64 -13.15 -11.27
N ALA A 99 7.40 -12.66 -11.33
CA ALA A 99 6.16 -13.01 -10.59
C ALA A 99 6.17 -13.44 -9.09
N GLY A 100 7.30 -13.42 -8.40
CA GLY A 100 7.43 -13.55 -6.95
C GLY A 100 8.18 -12.31 -6.46
N GLY A 101 7.62 -11.60 -5.47
CA GLY A 101 8.16 -10.32 -5.00
C GLY A 101 9.68 -10.35 -4.75
N VAL A 102 10.35 -9.25 -5.09
CA VAL A 102 11.81 -9.13 -4.94
C VAL A 102 12.16 -9.13 -3.45
N VAL A 103 13.02 -10.05 -3.02
CA VAL A 103 13.56 -10.02 -1.64
C VAL A 103 14.84 -9.20 -1.63
N ASN A 104 14.84 -8.10 -0.89
CA ASN A 104 16.00 -7.26 -0.70
C ASN A 104 16.60 -7.46 0.69
N THR A 105 17.92 -7.69 0.75
CA THR A 105 18.66 -7.74 2.01
C THR A 105 19.24 -6.37 2.30
N LEU A 106 18.94 -5.82 3.48
CA LEU A 106 19.42 -4.52 3.94
C LEU A 106 20.34 -4.72 5.14
N HIS A 107 21.43 -3.97 5.18
CA HIS A 107 22.23 -3.79 6.39
C HIS A 107 21.78 -2.51 7.08
N ILE A 108 21.29 -2.64 8.31
CA ILE A 108 20.72 -1.53 9.08
C ILE A 108 21.24 -1.56 10.52
N SER A 109 21.02 -0.46 11.24
CA SER A 109 21.31 -0.31 12.65
C SER A 109 20.05 -0.41 13.51
N SER A 110 20.24 -0.56 14.82
CA SER A 110 19.15 -0.66 15.79
C SER A 110 18.31 0.61 15.92
N VAL A 111 18.84 1.75 15.47
CA VAL A 111 18.15 3.05 15.47
C VAL A 111 17.30 3.27 14.23
N ASN A 112 17.51 2.50 13.15
CA ASN A 112 16.74 2.72 11.92
C ASN A 112 15.27 2.38 12.10
N THR A 113 14.40 3.36 11.87
CA THR A 113 12.95 3.19 11.99
C THR A 113 12.35 2.53 10.76
N ALA A 114 11.12 2.04 10.86
CA ALA A 114 10.37 1.47 9.74
C ALA A 114 10.21 2.50 8.62
N HIS A 115 9.94 3.77 8.98
CA HIS A 115 9.86 4.87 8.03
C HIS A 115 11.17 5.09 7.24
N GLU A 116 12.33 5.04 7.89
CA GLU A 116 13.63 5.11 7.22
C GLU A 116 13.87 3.92 6.29
N VAL A 117 13.53 2.71 6.73
CA VAL A 117 13.66 1.50 5.91
C VAL A 117 12.78 1.59 4.66
N ILE A 118 11.54 2.08 4.79
CA ILE A 118 10.63 2.30 3.67
C ILE A 118 11.26 3.29 2.68
N ARG A 119 11.69 4.47 3.14
CA ARG A 119 12.34 5.48 2.28
C ARG A 119 13.58 4.94 1.57
N ALA A 120 14.45 4.22 2.28
CA ALA A 120 15.66 3.64 1.71
C ALA A 120 15.35 2.60 0.63
N LEU A 121 14.32 1.77 0.84
CA LEU A 121 13.85 0.80 -0.15
C LEU A 121 13.28 1.50 -1.39
N LEU A 122 12.37 2.46 -1.20
CA LEU A 122 11.76 3.17 -2.33
C LEU A 122 12.80 3.91 -3.16
N HIS A 123 13.76 4.58 -2.53
CA HIS A 123 14.87 5.22 -3.21
C HIS A 123 15.74 4.21 -3.97
N LYS A 124 16.10 3.08 -3.35
CA LYS A 124 16.90 2.01 -3.99
C LYS A 124 16.20 1.43 -5.23
N PHE A 125 14.88 1.32 -5.20
CA PHE A 125 14.07 0.82 -6.31
C PHE A 125 13.51 1.92 -7.21
N THR A 126 14.00 3.16 -7.08
CA THR A 126 13.61 4.32 -7.91
C THR A 126 12.10 4.57 -7.96
N VAL A 127 11.40 4.30 -6.85
CA VAL A 127 9.97 4.55 -6.72
C VAL A 127 9.75 6.02 -6.36
N ALA A 128 9.15 6.77 -7.28
CA ALA A 128 8.89 8.20 -7.10
C ALA A 128 7.59 8.53 -6.33
N ASP A 129 6.81 7.50 -5.96
CA ASP A 129 5.59 7.67 -5.17
C ASP A 129 5.88 8.15 -3.74
N ASN A 130 4.92 8.83 -3.13
CA ASN A 130 5.00 9.29 -1.75
C ASN A 130 5.22 8.08 -0.79
N PRO A 131 6.25 8.09 0.09
CA PRO A 131 6.49 7.01 1.05
C PRO A 131 5.28 6.69 1.93
N ALA A 132 4.39 7.64 2.19
CA ALA A 132 3.14 7.42 2.94
C ALA A 132 2.15 6.46 2.24
N LYS A 133 2.32 6.20 0.94
CA LYS A 133 1.54 5.16 0.23
C LYS A 133 2.05 3.75 0.50
N PHE A 134 3.17 3.60 1.18
CA PHE A 134 3.78 2.30 1.46
C PHE A 134 3.81 2.05 2.94
N ALA A 135 3.62 0.79 3.31
CA ALA A 135 3.78 0.35 4.68
C ALA A 135 4.62 -0.91 4.73
N LEU A 136 5.44 -1.00 5.78
CA LEU A 136 6.18 -2.19 6.12
C LEU A 136 5.30 -3.07 7.00
N PHE A 137 5.20 -4.35 6.69
CA PHE A 137 4.42 -5.32 7.44
C PHE A 137 5.34 -6.38 8.04
N LYS A 138 5.02 -6.80 9.27
CA LYS A 138 5.58 -8.01 9.90
C LYS A 138 4.63 -9.16 9.64
N ARG A 139 5.18 -10.26 9.13
CA ARG A 139 4.49 -11.52 8.98
C ARG A 139 5.04 -12.50 9.99
N CYS A 140 4.21 -12.90 10.95
CA CYS A 140 4.56 -13.78 12.05
C CYS A 140 3.75 -15.08 11.96
N ARG A 141 4.36 -16.23 12.26
CA ARG A 141 3.65 -17.52 12.34
C ARG A 141 3.38 -17.87 13.80
N ARG A 142 2.12 -18.14 14.15
CA ARG A 142 1.70 -18.61 15.48
C ARG A 142 0.65 -19.71 15.33
N GLU A 143 0.86 -20.86 15.97
CA GLU A 143 -0.12 -21.96 16.04
C GLU A 143 -0.68 -22.37 14.65
N ASP A 144 0.22 -22.44 13.66
CA ASP A 144 -0.07 -22.73 12.25
C ASP A 144 -0.85 -21.67 11.45
N GLN A 145 -1.22 -20.55 12.07
CA GLN A 145 -1.75 -19.37 11.39
C GLN A 145 -0.66 -18.34 11.12
N VAL A 146 -0.77 -17.65 9.98
CA VAL A 146 0.13 -16.58 9.58
C VAL A 146 -0.56 -15.24 9.78
N TYR A 147 -0.05 -14.44 10.70
CA TYR A 147 -0.54 -13.10 10.99
C TYR A 147 0.31 -12.07 10.24
N VAL A 148 -0.34 -11.05 9.69
CA VAL A 148 0.33 -9.92 9.02
C VAL A 148 -0.14 -8.64 9.68
N CYS A 149 0.79 -7.88 10.26
CA CYS A 149 0.50 -6.63 10.97
C CYS A 149 1.36 -5.50 10.40
N LYS A 150 0.76 -4.31 10.25
CA LYS A 150 1.43 -3.08 9.82
C LYS A 150 2.41 -2.66 10.92
N LEU A 151 3.65 -2.36 10.57
CA LEU A 151 4.59 -1.74 11.51
C LEU A 151 4.25 -0.27 11.64
N ALA A 152 4.35 0.25 12.87
CA ALA A 152 4.31 1.69 13.08
C ALA A 152 5.58 2.33 12.52
N GLU A 153 5.49 3.60 12.10
CA GLU A 153 6.59 4.32 11.46
C GLU A 153 7.84 4.42 12.35
N GLU A 154 7.64 4.48 13.67
CA GLU A 154 8.68 4.61 14.70
C GLU A 154 9.21 3.28 15.22
N GLU A 155 8.62 2.14 14.82
CA GLU A 155 9.17 0.83 15.17
C GLU A 155 10.50 0.61 14.47
N HIS A 156 11.42 -0.15 15.07
CA HIS A 156 12.73 -0.41 14.46
C HIS A 156 12.86 -1.90 14.07
N PRO A 157 12.83 -2.23 12.77
CA PRO A 157 12.78 -3.62 12.29
C PRO A 157 13.94 -4.52 12.76
N LEU A 158 15.13 -3.97 13.00
CA LEU A 158 16.28 -4.78 13.43
C LEU A 158 16.08 -5.37 14.84
N PHE A 159 15.45 -4.63 15.75
CA PHE A 159 15.13 -5.13 17.08
C PHE A 159 14.09 -6.24 17.03
N LEU A 160 13.04 -6.08 16.21
CA LEU A 160 12.05 -7.13 15.96
C LEU A 160 12.72 -8.41 15.47
N ARG A 161 13.68 -8.28 14.55
CA ARG A 161 14.50 -9.39 14.09
C ARG A 161 15.33 -10.02 15.20
N LEU A 162 15.95 -9.22 16.06
CA LEU A 162 16.75 -9.71 17.19
C LEU A 162 15.89 -10.52 18.17
N VAL A 163 14.67 -10.04 18.46
CA VAL A 163 13.75 -10.71 19.39
C VAL A 163 13.16 -11.99 18.80
N ALA A 164 12.80 -11.99 17.51
CA ALA A 164 12.22 -13.16 16.83
C ALA A 164 13.25 -14.22 16.44
N GLY A 165 14.52 -13.84 16.31
CA GLY A 165 15.60 -14.73 15.86
C GLY A 165 15.79 -14.77 14.34
N PRO A 166 16.78 -15.55 13.86
CA PRO A 166 17.17 -15.57 12.45
C PRO A 166 16.19 -16.33 11.54
N ASN A 167 15.21 -17.04 12.11
CA ASN A 167 14.24 -17.81 11.33
C ASN A 167 13.30 -16.89 10.52
N MET A 168 13.28 -17.09 9.20
CA MET A 168 12.43 -16.34 8.27
C MET A 168 10.95 -16.75 8.36
N ASP A 169 10.66 -17.97 8.83
CA ASP A 169 9.29 -18.45 9.03
C ASP A 169 8.67 -17.87 10.30
N ALA A 170 9.50 -17.58 11.31
CA ALA A 170 9.06 -16.98 12.56
C ALA A 170 8.67 -15.51 12.37
N LEU A 171 9.49 -14.77 11.63
CA LEU A 171 9.25 -13.37 11.28
C LEU A 171 9.76 -13.11 9.87
N SER A 172 8.94 -12.46 9.04
CA SER A 172 9.33 -11.93 7.72
C SER A 172 8.79 -10.52 7.54
N PHE A 173 9.53 -9.68 6.80
CA PHE A 173 9.13 -8.31 6.51
C PHE A 173 8.65 -8.19 5.08
N VAL A 174 7.53 -7.50 4.87
CA VAL A 174 6.95 -7.30 3.54
C VAL A 174 6.64 -5.83 3.34
N LEU A 175 7.16 -5.21 2.28
CA LEU A 175 6.81 -3.86 1.87
C LEU A 175 5.65 -3.94 0.89
N ARG A 176 4.53 -3.28 1.21
CA ARG A 176 3.33 -3.24 0.36
C ARG A 176 2.87 -1.81 0.13
N GLU A 177 2.26 -1.59 -1.02
CA GLU A 177 1.50 -0.38 -1.31
C GLU A 177 0.14 -0.45 -0.59
N GLN A 178 -0.16 0.55 0.24
CA GLN A 178 -1.46 0.72 0.85
C GLN A 178 -2.35 1.56 -0.08
N PRO A 179 -3.62 1.17 -0.30
CA PRO A 179 -4.56 2.04 -0.99
C PRO A 179 -4.65 3.36 -0.21
N THR A 180 -4.53 4.48 -0.93
CA THR A 180 -4.70 5.81 -0.35
C THR A 180 -6.14 5.91 0.17
N GLY A 181 -6.32 5.89 1.48
CA GLY A 181 -7.62 5.85 2.16
C GLY A 181 -7.81 4.57 2.97
N GLU A 182 -7.19 4.50 4.15
CA GLU A 182 -7.62 3.56 5.19
C GLU A 182 -8.99 4.05 5.70
N TRP A 183 -10.08 3.50 5.12
CA TRP A 183 -11.44 3.82 5.56
C TRP A 183 -11.67 3.49 7.05
N ASP A 184 -10.83 2.62 7.60
CA ASP A 184 -10.79 2.27 9.02
C ASP A 184 -10.37 3.43 9.93
N ALA A 185 -9.80 4.51 9.38
CA ALA A 185 -9.42 5.72 10.14
C ALA A 185 -10.62 6.66 10.39
N PHE A 186 -11.74 6.46 9.70
CA PHE A 186 -12.94 7.28 9.87
C PHE A 186 -13.91 6.61 10.84
N SER A 187 -14.54 7.42 11.67
CA SER A 187 -15.63 6.97 12.53
C SER A 187 -16.83 6.52 11.70
N ILE A 188 -17.66 5.64 12.26
CA ILE A 188 -18.88 5.17 11.58
C ILE A 188 -19.76 6.34 11.09
N PRO A 189 -19.97 7.44 11.85
CA PRO A 189 -20.72 8.60 11.36
C PRO A 189 -20.08 9.29 10.14
N GLU A 190 -18.75 9.41 10.09
CA GLU A 190 -18.04 10.01 8.95
C GLU A 190 -18.18 9.14 7.70
N LEU A 191 -18.09 7.81 7.86
CA LEU A 191 -18.35 6.86 6.77
C LEU A 191 -19.77 6.98 6.22
N HIS A 192 -20.77 7.15 7.08
CA HIS A 192 -22.15 7.40 6.63
C HIS A 192 -22.29 8.73 5.90
N ASN A 193 -21.55 9.76 6.29
CA ASN A 193 -21.55 11.03 5.59
C ASN A 193 -20.94 10.90 4.19
N PHE A 194 -19.84 10.15 4.04
CA PHE A 194 -19.25 9.87 2.72
C PHE A 194 -20.22 9.12 1.81
N LEU A 195 -20.92 8.10 2.32
CA LEU A 195 -21.95 7.40 1.54
C LEU A 195 -23.04 8.37 1.06
N ARG A 196 -23.53 9.24 1.94
CA ARG A 196 -24.54 10.24 1.59
C ARG A 196 -24.04 11.25 0.54
N ILE A 197 -22.77 11.64 0.58
CA ILE A 197 -22.17 12.51 -0.44
C ILE A 197 -22.13 11.79 -1.78
N LEU A 198 -21.68 10.52 -1.80
CA LEU A 198 -21.60 9.71 -3.01
C LEU A 198 -22.99 9.46 -3.63
N ASP A 199 -24.00 9.14 -2.81
CA ASP A 199 -25.37 8.94 -3.28
C ASP A 199 -25.91 10.21 -3.95
N LYS A 200 -25.62 11.38 -3.38
CA LYS A 200 -26.03 12.68 -3.93
C LYS A 200 -25.31 12.98 -5.24
N GLU A 201 -24.00 12.72 -5.31
CA GLU A 201 -23.22 12.89 -6.54
C GLU A 201 -23.72 11.95 -7.64
N GLU A 202 -24.02 10.69 -7.32
CA GLU A 202 -24.59 9.73 -8.28
C GLU A 202 -25.94 10.20 -8.81
N GLU A 203 -26.82 10.70 -7.95
CA GLU A 203 -28.12 11.23 -8.36
C GLU A 203 -27.97 12.44 -9.29
N GLU A 204 -27.06 13.37 -8.97
CA GLU A 204 -26.76 14.54 -9.81
C GLU A 204 -26.22 14.11 -11.20
N GLN A 205 -25.35 13.10 -11.25
CA GLN A 205 -24.83 12.55 -12.50
C GLN A 205 -25.91 11.88 -13.34
N LEU A 206 -26.80 11.11 -12.72
CA LEU A 206 -27.95 10.49 -13.40
C LEU A 206 -28.88 11.55 -13.99
N GLN A 207 -29.15 12.63 -13.25
CA GLN A 207 -29.97 13.74 -13.75
C GLN A 207 -29.31 14.43 -14.95
N LEU A 208 -27.99 14.69 -14.87
CA LEU A 208 -27.24 15.29 -15.97
C LEU A 208 -27.26 14.41 -17.22
N LEU A 209 -26.99 13.11 -17.05
CA LEU A 209 -27.00 12.13 -18.13
C LEU A 209 -28.39 12.03 -18.77
N THR A 210 -29.44 11.99 -17.96
CA THR A 210 -30.83 11.95 -18.43
C THR A 210 -31.16 13.18 -19.26
N ARG A 211 -30.79 14.38 -18.78
CA ARG A 211 -31.00 15.63 -19.53
C ARG A 211 -30.26 15.61 -20.87
N ARG A 212 -28.99 15.21 -20.87
CA ARG A 212 -28.18 15.11 -22.10
C ARG A 212 -28.82 14.14 -23.09
N TYR A 213 -29.27 12.98 -22.63
CA TYR A 213 -29.95 12.01 -23.45
C TYR A 213 -31.26 12.57 -24.05
N VAL A 214 -32.09 13.24 -23.24
CA VAL A 214 -33.34 13.86 -23.72
C VAL A 214 -33.07 14.91 -24.79
N THR A 215 -32.11 15.81 -24.57
CA THR A 215 -31.75 16.82 -25.56
C THR A 215 -31.21 16.20 -26.84
N TYR A 216 -30.34 15.19 -26.74
CA TYR A 216 -29.81 14.49 -27.91
C TYR A 216 -30.92 13.77 -28.70
N ARG A 217 -31.83 13.10 -27.98
CA ARG A 217 -33.00 12.42 -28.55
C ARG A 217 -33.91 13.40 -29.31
N GLN A 218 -34.17 14.58 -28.75
CA GLN A 218 -34.96 15.62 -29.41
C GLN A 218 -34.32 16.09 -30.71
N LYS A 219 -33.02 16.41 -30.69
CA LYS A 219 -32.27 16.79 -31.90
C LYS A 219 -32.32 15.70 -32.98
N LEU A 220 -32.21 14.44 -32.58
CA LEU A 220 -32.30 13.31 -33.50
C LEU A 220 -33.69 13.18 -34.12
N GLU A 221 -34.76 13.34 -33.32
CA GLU A 221 -36.13 13.33 -33.82
C GLU A 221 -36.43 14.50 -34.77
N GLU A 222 -35.91 15.70 -34.49
CA GLU A 222 -36.02 16.85 -35.39
C GLU A 222 -35.31 16.60 -36.72
N ALA A 223 -34.10 16.05 -36.70
CA ALA A 223 -33.35 15.70 -37.90
C ALA A 223 -34.09 14.64 -38.75
N LEU A 224 -34.69 13.62 -38.11
CA LEU A 224 -35.48 12.60 -38.79
C LEU A 224 -36.75 13.18 -39.44
N ARG A 225 -37.45 14.11 -38.77
CA ARG A 225 -38.62 14.79 -39.35
C ARG A 225 -38.22 15.68 -40.53
N ALA A 226 -37.10 16.39 -40.43
CA ALA A 226 -36.59 17.23 -41.51
C ALA A 226 -36.18 16.41 -42.75
N ALA A 227 -35.64 15.20 -42.55
CA ALA A 227 -35.29 14.28 -43.63
C ALA A 227 -36.50 13.55 -44.26
N GLY A 228 -37.62 13.45 -43.53
CA GLY A 228 -38.83 12.72 -43.93
C GLY A 228 -39.85 13.52 -44.74
N ASN A 229 -39.59 14.79 -45.06
CA ASN A 229 -40.38 15.57 -46.02
C ASN A 229 -39.70 15.53 -47.41
N PRO A 230 -40.02 14.56 -48.28
CA PRO A 230 -39.75 14.71 -49.70
C PRO A 230 -40.72 15.77 -50.25
N GLY A 231 -40.17 16.84 -50.83
CA GLY A 231 -40.94 17.77 -51.66
C GLY A 231 -41.44 17.13 -52.94
#